data_AF-A0A512NMU0-F1
#
_entry.id   AF-A0A512NMU0-F1
#
_cell.length_a   1.000
_cell.length_b   1.000
_cell.length_c   1.000
_cell.angle_alpha   90.00
_cell.angle_beta   90.00
_cell.angle_gamma   90.00
#
_symmetry.space_group_name_H-M   'P 1'
#
loop_
_entity.id
_entity.type
_entity.pdbx_description
1 polymer ?
#
loop_
_entity_poly.entity_id
_entity_poly.type
_entity_poly.pdbx_seq_one_letter_code
_entity_poly.pdbx_strand_id
1 'polypeptide(L)'
;MFRQWAAFGTSRDGYYAQLFLWEGQNSYSYLSADETTADFVKWVFEDGKSIAQVSPVARYKDADYVTFTDGKMGRSCMGFRRVGMPQRGGYDSLMGGILCTPRGKAIGQVDFSTFIDNARVQPQPR
;
A
#
# COMPACT_ATOMS: atom_id res chain seq x y z
N MET A 1 -18.02 -7.18 10.31
CA MET A 1 -16.86 -7.21 11.21
C MET A 1 -15.62 -7.30 10.36
N PHE A 2 -14.65 -6.44 10.62
CA PHE A 2 -13.37 -6.42 9.91
C PHE A 2 -12.24 -6.73 10.88
N ARG A 3 -11.21 -7.41 10.39
CA ARG A 3 -9.91 -7.49 11.04
C ARG A 3 -8.99 -6.50 10.35
N GLN A 4 -8.27 -5.72 11.13
CA GLN A 4 -7.35 -4.71 10.63
C GLN A 4 -5.96 -4.96 11.19
N TRP A 5 -4.96 -4.84 10.34
CA TRP A 5 -3.55 -4.83 10.72
C TRP A 5 -2.87 -3.61 10.10
N ALA A 6 -1.93 -3.05 10.86
CA ALA A 6 -1.02 -2.06 10.36
C ALA A 6 0.39 -2.35 10.90
N ALA A 7 1.40 -2.21 10.05
CA ALA A 7 2.79 -2.36 10.40
C ALA A 7 3.60 -1.19 9.84
N PHE A 8 4.53 -0.68 10.65
CA PHE A 8 5.36 0.46 10.31
C PHE A 8 6.80 0.12 10.69
N GLY A 9 7.77 0.54 9.89
CA GLY A 9 9.15 0.26 10.21
C GLY A 9 10.13 1.06 9.37
N THR A 10 11.29 1.32 9.97
CA THR A 10 12.44 1.92 9.29
C THR A 10 13.58 0.92 9.32
N SER A 11 14.12 0.57 8.16
CA SER A 11 15.31 -0.27 8.04
C SER A 11 16.56 0.48 8.49
N ARG A 12 17.65 -0.26 8.78
CA ARG A 12 18.96 0.32 9.09
C ARG A 12 19.49 1.22 7.98
N ASP A 13 19.17 0.91 6.73
CA ASP A 13 19.59 1.68 5.56
C ASP A 13 18.72 2.92 5.28
N GLY A 14 17.70 3.17 6.13
CA GLY A 14 16.85 4.36 6.08
C GLY A 14 15.59 4.23 5.22
N TYR A 15 15.30 3.05 4.66
CA TYR A 15 14.00 2.81 4.02
C TYR A 15 12.89 2.80 5.06
N TYR A 16 11.81 3.49 4.76
CA TYR A 16 10.63 3.56 5.62
C TYR A 16 9.45 2.86 4.94
N ALA A 17 8.81 1.94 5.66
CA ALA A 17 7.70 1.15 5.14
C ALA A 17 6.46 1.28 6.03
N GLN A 18 5.30 1.31 5.40
CA GLN A 18 3.98 1.16 6.01
C GLN A 18 3.23 0.05 5.29
N LEU A 19 2.55 -0.82 6.02
CA LEU A 19 1.71 -1.89 5.48
C LEU A 19 0.38 -1.90 6.20
N PHE A 20 -0.69 -2.11 5.45
CA PHE A 20 -2.05 -2.12 5.95
C PHE A 20 -2.81 -3.31 5.37
N LEU A 21 -3.67 -3.91 6.18
CA LEU A 21 -4.56 -5.00 5.77
C LEU A 21 -5.91 -4.81 6.44
N TRP A 22 -6.98 -4.84 5.65
CA TRP A 22 -8.36 -4.96 6.11
C TRP A 22 -8.97 -6.22 5.51
N GLU A 23 -9.57 -7.05 6.35
CA GLU A 23 -10.19 -8.32 5.96
C GLU A 23 -11.59 -8.45 6.56
N GLY A 24 -12.58 -8.69 5.71
CA GLY A 24 -13.92 -9.08 6.12
C GLY A 24 -13.86 -10.40 6.89
N GLN A 25 -14.45 -10.44 8.09
CA GLN A 25 -14.48 -11.66 8.92
C GLN A 25 -15.69 -12.55 8.60
N ASN A 26 -16.55 -12.15 7.67
CA ASN A 26 -17.71 -12.92 7.24
C ASN A 26 -18.21 -12.46 5.85
N SER A 27 -19.14 -13.22 5.27
CA SER A 27 -19.72 -12.97 3.94
C SER A 27 -20.62 -11.73 3.82
N TYR A 28 -20.82 -11.00 4.92
CA TYR A 28 -21.57 -9.74 4.96
C TYR A 28 -20.65 -8.51 5.07
N SER A 29 -19.35 -8.71 5.28
CA SER A 29 -18.38 -7.62 5.44
C SER A 29 -17.63 -7.43 4.13
N TYR A 30 -17.82 -6.30 3.46
CA TYR A 30 -17.14 -5.97 2.20
C TYR A 30 -16.58 -4.55 2.25
N LEU A 31 -15.47 -4.34 1.55
CA LEU A 31 -14.79 -3.06 1.42
C LEU A 31 -15.08 -2.48 0.03
N SER A 32 -15.60 -1.26 -0.05
CA SER A 32 -15.62 -0.52 -1.31
C SER A 32 -14.18 -0.14 -1.67
N ALA A 33 -13.84 -0.19 -2.95
CA ALA A 33 -12.53 0.20 -3.46
C ALA A 33 -12.68 1.13 -4.67
N ASP A 34 -13.68 2.00 -4.61
CA ASP A 34 -14.06 2.92 -5.69
C ASP A 34 -13.02 4.02 -5.90
N GLU A 35 -12.19 4.27 -4.87
CA GLU A 35 -11.06 5.19 -4.94
C GLU A 35 -9.89 4.63 -5.77
N THR A 36 -9.03 5.49 -6.30
CA THR A 36 -7.81 5.02 -7.01
C THR A 36 -6.70 4.67 -6.01
N THR A 37 -5.65 3.95 -6.45
CA THR A 37 -4.46 3.75 -5.60
C THR A 37 -3.81 5.07 -5.17
N ALA A 38 -3.88 6.11 -6.01
CA ALA A 38 -3.39 7.44 -5.66
C ALA A 38 -4.19 8.07 -4.51
N ASP A 39 -5.50 7.86 -4.46
CA ASP A 39 -6.36 8.36 -3.39
C ASP A 39 -6.14 7.56 -2.10
N PHE A 40 -6.06 6.23 -2.23
CA PHE A 40 -5.74 5.34 -1.12
C PHE A 40 -4.43 5.73 -0.43
N VAL A 41 -3.33 5.95 -1.17
CA VAL A 41 -2.04 6.32 -0.56
C VAL A 41 -2.10 7.69 0.12
N LYS A 42 -2.85 8.66 -0.41
CA LYS A 42 -3.05 9.95 0.25
C LYS A 42 -3.85 9.83 1.55
N TRP A 43 -4.75 8.84 1.62
CA TRP A 43 -5.56 8.59 2.80
C TRP A 43 -4.76 7.87 3.90
N VAL A 44 -4.02 6.81 3.56
CA VAL A 44 -3.31 5.99 4.57
C VAL A 44 -1.93 6.51 4.97
N PHE A 45 -1.27 7.28 4.12
CA PHE A 45 0.08 7.76 4.40
C PHE A 45 0.08 8.82 5.50
N GLU A 46 1.01 8.71 6.45
CA GLU A 46 1.16 9.67 7.55
C GLU A 46 1.29 11.12 7.08
N ASP A 47 2.02 11.31 5.97
CA ASP A 47 2.29 12.60 5.35
C ASP A 47 1.46 12.78 4.06
N GLY A 48 0.32 12.08 3.95
CA GLY A 48 -0.53 11.99 2.77
C GLY A 48 -0.96 13.34 2.17
N LYS A 49 -1.21 14.34 3.01
CA LYS A 49 -1.55 15.72 2.59
C LYS A 49 -0.41 16.46 1.89
N SER A 50 0.83 16.01 2.09
CA SER A 50 2.03 16.62 1.51
C SER A 50 2.59 15.80 0.33
N ILE A 51 1.91 14.72 -0.07
CA ILE A 51 2.31 13.94 -1.25
C ILE A 51 2.31 14.85 -2.48
N ALA A 52 3.40 14.80 -3.24
CA ALA A 52 3.58 15.51 -4.49
C ALA A 52 4.00 14.57 -5.61
N GLN A 53 3.87 15.02 -6.87
CA GLN A 53 4.39 14.32 -8.05
C GLN A 53 3.93 12.86 -8.17
N VAL A 54 2.64 12.62 -7.89
CA VAL A 54 2.06 11.28 -8.01
C VAL A 54 2.06 10.85 -9.48
N SER A 55 2.60 9.67 -9.77
CA SER A 55 2.57 9.08 -11.11
C SER A 55 1.15 8.67 -11.51
N PRO A 56 0.90 8.44 -12.81
CA PRO A 56 -0.24 7.63 -13.23
C PRO A 56 -0.25 6.28 -12.50
N VAL A 57 -1.46 5.73 -12.30
CA VAL A 57 -1.63 4.38 -11.76
C VAL A 57 -1.08 3.37 -12.76
N ALA A 58 -0.19 2.51 -12.27
CA ALA A 58 0.37 1.39 -13.01
C ALA A 58 0.01 0.07 -12.32
N ARG A 59 0.21 -1.06 -13.01
CA ARG A 59 -0.13 -2.38 -12.50
C ARG A 59 1.09 -3.29 -12.43
N TYR A 60 1.21 -4.03 -11.33
CA TYR A 60 2.18 -5.11 -11.16
C TYR A 60 1.48 -6.32 -10.56
N LYS A 61 1.35 -7.39 -11.35
CA LYS A 61 0.61 -8.61 -10.99
C LYS A 61 -0.84 -8.29 -10.56
N ASP A 62 -1.17 -8.58 -9.31
CA ASP A 62 -2.48 -8.39 -8.69
C ASP A 62 -2.61 -7.07 -7.92
N ALA A 63 -1.59 -6.21 -7.97
CA ALA A 63 -1.57 -4.92 -7.31
C ALA A 63 -1.53 -3.76 -8.30
N ASP A 64 -2.26 -2.70 -7.98
CA ASP A 64 -2.11 -1.40 -8.61
C ASP A 64 -1.15 -0.56 -7.76
N TYR A 65 -0.31 0.26 -8.37
CA TYR A 65 0.70 1.05 -7.67
C TYR A 65 0.91 2.43 -8.30
N VAL A 66 1.48 3.32 -7.50
CA VAL A 66 1.93 4.67 -7.89
C VAL A 66 3.29 4.96 -7.27
N THR A 67 4.06 5.83 -7.89
CA THR A 67 5.22 6.48 -7.27
C THR A 67 4.89 7.93 -6.94
N PHE A 68 5.50 8.47 -5.90
CA PHE A 68 5.28 9.86 -5.49
C PHE A 68 6.46 10.39 -4.68
N THR A 69 6.47 11.68 -4.43
CA THR A 69 7.43 12.33 -3.53
C THR A 69 6.72 12.67 -2.22
N ASP A 70 7.29 12.25 -1.09
CA ASP A 70 6.93 12.76 0.23
C ASP A 70 7.39 14.22 0.31
N GLY A 71 6.46 15.17 0.20
CA GLY A 71 6.79 16.59 0.15
C GLY A 71 7.31 17.16 1.46
N LYS A 72 7.12 16.47 2.59
CA LYS A 72 7.62 16.92 3.90
C LYS A 72 9.06 16.48 4.13
N MET A 73 9.40 15.24 3.79
CA MET A 73 10.75 14.70 4.00
C MET A 73 11.63 14.73 2.75
N GLY A 74 11.05 15.00 1.58
CA GLY A 74 11.76 14.98 0.29
C GLY A 74 12.22 13.58 -0.12
N ARG A 75 11.49 12.53 0.27
CA ARG A 75 11.79 11.13 -0.05
C ARG A 75 11.05 10.71 -1.32
N SER A 76 11.68 9.88 -2.14
CA SER A 76 10.98 9.17 -3.22
C SER A 76 10.26 7.97 -2.62
N CYS A 77 8.98 7.83 -2.92
CA CYS A 77 8.15 6.78 -2.37
C CYS A 77 7.38 6.06 -3.47
N MET A 78 6.92 4.86 -3.14
CA MET A 78 5.88 4.17 -3.86
C MET A 78 4.75 3.83 -2.90
N GLY A 79 3.56 3.65 -3.43
CA GLY A 79 2.48 2.99 -2.71
C GLY A 79 1.71 2.05 -3.61
N PHE A 80 1.23 0.96 -3.04
CA PHE A 80 0.45 -0.04 -3.75
C PHE A 80 -0.84 -0.35 -3.02
N ARG A 81 -1.78 -0.90 -3.77
CA ARG A 81 -3.05 -1.43 -3.29
C ARG A 81 -3.35 -2.74 -4.00
N ARG A 82 -3.74 -3.75 -3.24
CA ARG A 82 -4.21 -5.05 -3.70
C ARG A 82 -5.61 -5.27 -3.13
N VAL A 83 -6.55 -5.58 -4.01
CA VAL A 83 -7.93 -5.92 -3.63
C VAL A 83 -8.09 -7.43 -3.60
N GLY A 84 -8.92 -7.92 -2.69
CA GLY A 84 -9.24 -9.33 -2.53
C GLY A 84 -10.27 -9.84 -3.53
N MET A 85 -10.98 -10.90 -3.12
CA MET A 85 -12.04 -11.48 -3.94
C MET A 85 -13.27 -10.56 -3.96
N PRO A 86 -13.92 -10.40 -5.12
CA PRO A 86 -15.19 -9.69 -5.20
C PRO A 86 -16.23 -10.33 -4.26
N GLN A 87 -16.86 -9.52 -3.42
CA GLN A 87 -17.93 -9.93 -2.54
C GLN A 87 -19.03 -8.88 -2.50
N ARG A 88 -20.24 -9.29 -2.89
CA ARG A 88 -21.43 -8.44 -3.00
C ARG A 88 -21.17 -7.24 -3.92
N GLY A 89 -20.89 -6.07 -3.34
CA GLY A 89 -20.63 -4.81 -4.04
C GLY A 89 -19.24 -4.24 -3.77
N GLY A 90 -18.32 -5.04 -3.24
CA GLY A 90 -16.94 -4.63 -2.97
C GLY A 90 -16.02 -5.83 -2.93
N TYR A 91 -15.07 -5.81 -2.01
CA TYR A 91 -14.04 -6.85 -1.87
C TYR A 91 -14.00 -7.41 -0.45
N ASP A 92 -13.63 -8.68 -0.32
CA ASP A 92 -13.48 -9.33 0.98
C ASP A 92 -12.26 -8.81 1.77
N SER A 93 -11.29 -8.23 1.08
CA SER A 93 -10.05 -7.75 1.67
C SER A 93 -9.43 -6.61 0.86
N LEU A 94 -8.64 -5.80 1.55
CA LEU A 94 -7.85 -4.73 0.98
C LEU A 94 -6.49 -4.73 1.68
N MET A 95 -5.43 -4.87 0.89
CA MET A 95 -4.06 -4.69 1.35
C MET A 95 -3.47 -3.48 0.67
N GLY A 96 -2.66 -2.72 1.40
CA GLY A 96 -1.85 -1.69 0.80
C GLY A 96 -0.56 -1.50 1.54
N GLY A 97 0.35 -0.76 0.92
CA GLY A 97 1.59 -0.42 1.56
C GLY A 97 2.30 0.70 0.86
N ILE A 98 3.17 1.35 1.60
CA ILE A 98 4.00 2.47 1.16
C ILE A 98 5.44 2.15 1.51
N LEU A 99 6.35 2.37 0.57
CA LEU A 99 7.78 2.27 0.78
C LEU A 99 8.43 3.57 0.32
N CYS A 100 9.17 4.21 1.21
CA CYS A 100 9.96 5.40 0.93
C CYS A 100 11.44 5.08 1.04
N THR A 101 12.21 5.59 0.08
CA THR A 101 13.67 5.51 0.11
C THR A 101 14.27 6.49 1.13
N PRO A 102 15.53 6.28 1.51
CA PRO A 102 16.32 7.32 2.16
C PRO A 102 16.37 8.59 1.30
N ARG A 103 16.50 9.75 1.95
CA ARG A 103 16.58 11.04 1.26
C ARG A 103 17.73 11.04 0.24
N GLY A 104 17.45 11.51 -0.97
CA GLY A 104 18.43 11.58 -2.07
C GLY A 104 18.60 10.28 -2.87
N LYS A 105 17.93 9.18 -2.49
CA LYS A 105 17.84 7.97 -3.31
C LYS A 105 16.55 7.94 -4.11
N ALA A 106 16.65 7.60 -5.39
CA ALA A 106 15.49 7.30 -6.21
C ALA A 106 14.89 5.94 -5.83
N ILE A 107 13.59 5.78 -6.04
CA ILE A 107 12.94 4.48 -5.91
C ILE A 107 12.99 3.73 -7.23
N GLY A 108 13.51 2.50 -7.21
CA GLY A 108 13.74 1.68 -8.40
C GLY A 108 12.66 0.63 -8.63
N GLN A 109 12.71 0.02 -9.82
CA GLN A 109 11.80 -1.07 -10.19
C GLN A 109 11.91 -2.28 -9.24
N VAL A 110 13.14 -2.58 -8.82
CA VAL A 110 13.47 -3.71 -7.93
C VAL A 110 12.95 -3.48 -6.51
N ASP A 111 13.00 -2.23 -6.01
CA ASP A 111 12.48 -1.90 -4.68
C ASP A 111 10.97 -2.18 -4.62
N PHE A 112 10.23 -1.73 -5.64
CA PHE A 112 8.78 -1.93 -5.65
C PHE A 112 8.39 -3.40 -5.80
N SER A 113 9.05 -4.13 -6.71
CA SER A 113 8.66 -5.51 -7.01
C SER A 113 8.90 -6.38 -5.78
N THR A 114 10.05 -6.19 -5.12
CA THR A 114 10.40 -6.85 -3.87
C THR A 114 9.41 -6.51 -2.76
N PHE A 115 9.00 -5.24 -2.62
CA PHE A 115 8.07 -4.84 -1.57
C PHE A 115 6.67 -5.45 -1.76
N ILE A 116 6.10 -5.34 -2.97
CA ILE A 116 4.79 -5.94 -3.29
C ILE A 116 4.83 -7.47 -3.17
N ASP A 117 5.93 -8.11 -3.60
CA ASP A 117 6.05 -9.56 -3.56
C ASP A 117 6.22 -10.09 -2.14
N ASN A 118 6.80 -9.33 -1.20
CA ASN A 118 6.92 -9.72 0.20
C ASN A 118 5.72 -9.30 1.07
N ALA A 119 4.92 -8.34 0.62
CA ALA A 119 3.67 -7.98 1.28
C ALA A 119 2.61 -9.07 1.05
N ARG A 120 2.59 -10.07 1.94
CA ARG A 120 1.65 -11.20 1.89
C ARG A 120 1.05 -11.47 3.26
N VAL A 121 -0.22 -11.84 3.26
CA VAL A 121 -0.83 -12.48 4.44
C VAL A 121 -0.28 -13.89 4.48
N GLN A 122 0.45 -14.26 5.55
CA GLN A 122 0.74 -15.66 5.75
C GLN A 122 -0.57 -16.38 6.02
N PRO A 123 -0.87 -17.51 5.35
CA PRO A 123 -2.02 -18.32 5.72
C PRO A 123 -1.85 -18.67 7.20
N GLN A 124 -2.87 -18.39 8.01
CA GLN A 124 -2.85 -18.84 9.41
C GLN A 124 -2.59 -20.35 9.40
N PRO A 125 -1.60 -20.85 10.15
CA PRO A 125 -1.50 -22.28 10.38
C PRO A 125 -2.85 -22.73 10.98
N ARG A 126 -3.52 -23.66 10.28
CA ARG A 126 -4.78 -24.25 10.73
C ARG A 126 -4.58 -25.00 12.04
#